data_AF-A0ABD2I0M7-F1
#
_entry.id   AF-A0ABD2I0M7-F1
#
_cell.length_a   1.000
_cell.length_b   1.000
_cell.length_c   1.000
_cell.angle_alpha   90.00
_cell.angle_beta   90.00
_cell.angle_gamma   90.00
#
_symmetry.space_group_name_H-M   'P 1'
#
loop_
_entity.id
_entity.type
_entity.pdbx_description
1 polymer ?
#
loop_
_entity_poly.entity_id
_entity_poly.type
_entity_poly.pdbx_seq_one_letter_code
_entity_poly.pdbx_strand_id
1 'polypeptide(L)'
;MASLSFRNLMGHVLVAERVFATMNFRKYTENRSTKQFAICWIGILLSENVRTAKQLAPTIFLHFLNANALNLVTFLIYFGYLDKDYQQSLAYQFMALQNSVCCSCIEITVITHHPMIKRKAVVWLKNFFSFVKPPSSSVADSSVPIAVQNGQNLGDIRGQKLLTESEMQIYFKNLEEAWK
;
A
#
# COMPACT_ATOMS: atom_id res chain seq x y z
N MET A 1 15.88 -4.73 -19.18
CA MET A 1 15.46 -6.14 -19.06
C MET A 1 15.66 -6.73 -17.66
N ALA A 2 16.79 -6.48 -16.97
CA ALA A 2 17.04 -7.04 -15.63
C ALA A 2 15.99 -6.71 -14.55
N SER A 3 15.32 -5.55 -14.60
CA SER A 3 14.30 -5.17 -13.60
C SER A 3 13.00 -5.98 -13.70
N LEU A 4 12.70 -6.54 -14.88
CA LEU A 4 11.50 -7.34 -15.12
C LEU A 4 11.68 -8.76 -14.55
N SER A 5 12.87 -9.34 -14.76
CA SER A 5 13.27 -10.61 -14.15
C SER A 5 13.30 -10.52 -12.63
N PHE A 6 13.80 -9.41 -12.07
CA PHE A 6 13.83 -9.20 -10.62
C PHE A 6 12.42 -9.08 -10.01
N ARG A 7 11.49 -8.37 -10.69
CA ARG A 7 10.08 -8.29 -10.24
C ARG A 7 9.38 -9.65 -10.28
N ASN A 8 9.59 -10.45 -11.32
CA ASN A 8 9.02 -11.80 -11.39
C ASN A 8 9.60 -12.72 -10.31
N LEU A 9 10.91 -12.64 -10.06
CA LEU A 9 11.58 -13.40 -9.00
C LEU A 9 11.00 -13.03 -7.62
N MET A 10 10.79 -11.74 -7.35
CA MET A 10 10.18 -11.27 -6.11
C MET A 10 8.76 -11.83 -5.91
N GLY A 11 7.97 -11.92 -6.98
CA GLY A 11 6.66 -12.56 -6.94
C GLY A 11 6.72 -14.03 -6.52
N HIS A 12 7.66 -14.81 -7.08
CA HIS A 12 7.87 -16.20 -6.70
C HIS A 12 8.37 -16.37 -5.26
N VAL A 13 9.27 -15.49 -4.80
CA VAL A 13 9.76 -15.49 -3.41
C VAL A 13 8.63 -15.24 -2.41
N LEU A 14 7.75 -14.27 -2.67
CA LEU A 14 6.59 -14.00 -1.82
C LEU A 14 5.60 -15.17 -1.77
N VAL A 15 5.41 -15.87 -2.89
CA VAL A 15 4.59 -17.10 -2.91
C VAL A 15 5.25 -18.21 -2.10
N ALA A 16 6.56 -18.41 -2.24
CA ALA A 16 7.30 -19.42 -1.47
C ALA A 16 7.27 -19.13 0.04
N GLU A 17 7.45 -17.87 0.44
CA GLU A 17 7.35 -17.43 1.83
C GLU A 17 5.95 -17.73 2.41
N ARG A 18 4.88 -17.43 1.66
CA ARG A 18 3.49 -17.72 2.05
C ARG A 18 3.25 -19.21 2.23
N VAL A 19 3.81 -20.04 1.35
CA VAL A 19 3.73 -21.51 1.45
C VAL A 19 4.48 -22.00 2.69
N PHE A 20 5.70 -21.51 2.93
CA PHE A 20 6.49 -21.85 4.11
C PHE A 20 5.80 -21.44 5.42
N ALA A 21 5.24 -20.24 5.47
CA ALA A 21 4.47 -19.77 6.63
C ALA A 21 3.26 -20.68 6.91
N THR A 22 2.57 -21.13 5.85
CA THR A 22 1.44 -22.05 5.97
C THR A 22 1.87 -23.45 6.45
N MET A 23 3.01 -23.96 5.96
CA MET A 23 3.57 -25.24 6.40
C MET A 23 4.05 -25.19 7.86
N ASN A 24 4.74 -24.13 8.25
CA ASN A 24 5.20 -23.95 9.63
C ASN A 24 4.03 -23.75 10.59
N PHE A 25 2.95 -23.07 10.16
CA PHE A 25 1.73 -22.93 10.94
C PHE A 25 1.02 -24.27 11.18
N ARG A 26 1.00 -25.15 10.17
CA ARG A 26 0.45 -26.51 10.31
C ARG A 26 1.21 -27.32 11.37
N LYS A 27 2.54 -27.22 11.39
CA LYS A 27 3.39 -27.89 12.39
C LYS A 27 3.18 -27.33 13.80
N TYR A 28 2.91 -26.03 13.92
CA TYR A 28 2.59 -25.39 15.20
C TYR A 28 1.21 -25.78 15.75
N THR A 29 0.20 -25.86 14.87
CA THR A 29 -1.16 -26.29 15.27
C THR A 29 -1.24 -27.76 15.66
N GLU A 30 -0.38 -28.61 15.10
CA GLU A 30 -0.27 -30.02 15.47
C GLU A 30 0.31 -30.23 16.89
N ASN A 31 1.18 -29.32 17.34
CA ASN A 31 1.85 -29.39 18.64
C ASN A 31 1.10 -28.72 19.82
N ARG A 32 0.08 -27.88 19.58
CA ARG A 32 -0.71 -27.20 20.64
C ARG A 32 -2.19 -27.58 20.56
N SER A 33 -2.69 -28.26 21.60
CA SER A 33 -4.04 -28.87 21.66
C SER A 33 -5.23 -27.91 21.76
N THR A 34 -5.03 -26.60 21.75
CA THR A 34 -6.12 -25.61 21.84
C THR A 34 -6.73 -25.34 20.47
N LYS A 35 -7.57 -26.27 20.00
CA LYS A 35 -8.31 -26.19 18.73
C LYS A 35 -9.06 -24.85 18.54
N GLN A 36 -9.57 -24.26 19.62
CA GLN A 36 -10.26 -22.97 19.59
C GLN A 36 -9.34 -21.81 19.22
N PHE A 37 -8.13 -21.76 19.80
CA PHE A 37 -7.12 -20.75 19.45
C PHE A 37 -6.70 -20.86 17.98
N ALA A 38 -6.50 -22.09 17.49
CA ALA A 38 -6.15 -22.34 16.10
C ALA A 38 -7.22 -21.83 15.12
N ILE A 39 -8.51 -22.07 15.41
CA ILE A 39 -9.61 -21.60 14.56
C ILE A 39 -9.69 -20.07 14.56
N CYS A 40 -9.62 -19.43 15.74
CA CYS A 40 -9.61 -17.97 15.83
C CYS A 40 -8.44 -17.36 15.06
N TRP A 41 -7.25 -17.95 15.17
CA TRP A 41 -6.06 -17.49 14.48
C TRP A 41 -6.15 -17.63 12.95
N ILE A 42 -6.66 -18.76 12.46
CA ILE A 42 -6.93 -18.96 11.03
C ILE A 42 -7.91 -17.90 10.51
N GLY A 43 -8.95 -17.57 11.28
CA GLY A 43 -9.89 -16.51 10.93
C GLY A 43 -9.23 -15.14 10.79
N ILE A 44 -8.32 -14.78 11.70
CA ILE A 44 -7.57 -13.52 11.65
C ILE A 44 -6.66 -13.50 10.41
N LEU A 45 -5.86 -14.55 10.19
CA LEU A 45 -4.99 -14.67 9.02
C LEU A 45 -5.77 -14.57 7.70
N LEU A 46 -6.92 -15.25 7.63
CA LEU A 46 -7.75 -15.23 6.43
C LEU A 46 -8.31 -13.82 6.18
N SER A 47 -8.77 -13.14 7.23
CA SER A 47 -9.27 -11.76 7.14
C SER A 47 -8.17 -10.80 6.65
N GLU A 48 -6.95 -10.95 7.17
CA GLU A 48 -5.79 -10.15 6.74
C GLU A 48 -5.40 -10.42 5.29
N ASN A 49 -5.46 -11.70 4.86
CA ASN A 49 -5.20 -12.09 3.48
C ASN A 49 -6.25 -11.52 2.53
N VAL A 50 -7.53 -11.58 2.88
CA VAL A 50 -8.63 -10.99 2.08
C VAL A 50 -8.45 -9.48 1.97
N ARG A 51 -8.08 -8.81 3.06
CA ARG A 51 -7.78 -7.37 3.03
C ARG A 51 -6.60 -7.06 2.10
N THR A 52 -5.52 -7.83 2.19
CA THR A 52 -4.34 -7.66 1.32
C THR A 52 -4.69 -7.93 -0.14
N ALA A 53 -5.47 -8.98 -0.42
CA ALA A 53 -5.93 -9.30 -1.77
C ALA A 53 -6.79 -8.18 -2.36
N LYS A 54 -7.71 -7.59 -1.58
CA LYS A 54 -8.50 -6.42 -2.00
C LYS A 54 -7.63 -5.21 -2.31
N GLN A 55 -6.51 -5.02 -1.60
CA GLN A 55 -5.57 -3.94 -1.88
C GLN A 55 -4.73 -4.19 -3.14
N LEU A 56 -4.41 -5.46 -3.44
CA LEU A 56 -3.60 -5.85 -4.60
C LEU A 56 -4.44 -5.94 -5.89
N ALA A 57 -5.74 -6.24 -5.77
CA ALA A 57 -6.66 -6.38 -6.90
C ALA A 57 -6.60 -5.24 -7.93
N PRO A 58 -6.66 -3.94 -7.56
CA PRO A 58 -6.59 -2.86 -8.56
C PRO A 58 -5.25 -2.81 -9.28
N THR A 59 -4.14 -3.12 -8.61
CA THR A 59 -2.81 -3.21 -9.22
C THR A 59 -2.72 -4.37 -10.21
N ILE A 60 -3.25 -5.55 -9.86
CA ILE A 60 -3.32 -6.70 -10.76
C ILE A 60 -4.16 -6.35 -12.00
N PHE A 61 -5.31 -5.72 -11.80
CA PHE A 61 -6.18 -5.31 -12.89
C PHE A 61 -5.49 -4.32 -13.85
N LEU A 62 -4.79 -3.32 -13.34
CA LEU A 62 -4.02 -2.38 -14.17
C LEU A 62 -2.89 -3.06 -14.94
N HIS A 63 -2.16 -3.99 -14.30
CA HIS A 63 -1.13 -4.78 -14.98
C HIS A 63 -1.72 -5.64 -16.09
N PHE A 64 -2.86 -6.28 -15.84
CA PHE A 64 -3.58 -7.08 -16.83
C PHE A 64 -4.00 -6.22 -18.03
N LEU A 65 -4.59 -5.04 -17.80
CA LEU A 65 -4.96 -4.13 -18.90
C LEU A 65 -3.75 -3.66 -19.71
N ASN A 66 -2.65 -3.30 -19.04
CA ASN A 66 -1.41 -2.89 -19.71
C ASN A 66 -0.84 -4.02 -20.60
N ALA A 67 -0.83 -5.25 -20.10
CA ALA A 67 -0.36 -6.41 -20.86
C ALA A 67 -1.26 -6.71 -22.06
N ASN A 68 -2.58 -6.62 -21.91
CA ASN A 68 -3.51 -6.85 -23.02
C ASN A 68 -3.37 -5.80 -24.12
N ALA A 69 -3.16 -4.54 -23.76
CA ALA A 69 -2.95 -3.49 -24.76
C ALA A 69 -1.65 -3.67 -25.54
N LEU A 70 -0.56 -4.07 -24.87
CA LEU A 70 0.70 -4.42 -25.52
C LEU A 70 0.52 -5.59 -26.50
N ASN A 71 -0.19 -6.64 -26.07
CA ASN A 71 -0.49 -7.79 -26.91
C ASN A 71 -1.36 -7.41 -28.12
N LEU A 72 -2.34 -6.53 -27.95
CA LEU A 72 -3.20 -6.05 -29.02
C LEU A 72 -2.40 -5.28 -30.08
N VAL A 73 -1.53 -4.35 -29.68
CA VAL A 73 -0.69 -3.61 -30.63
C VAL A 73 0.26 -4.54 -31.35
N THR A 74 0.89 -5.47 -30.64
CA THR A 74 1.79 -6.48 -31.23
C THR A 74 1.04 -7.36 -32.24
N PHE A 75 -0.20 -7.76 -31.92
CA PHE A 75 -1.08 -8.49 -32.84
C PHE A 75 -1.38 -7.67 -34.11
N LEU A 76 -1.71 -6.39 -33.98
CA LEU A 76 -2.00 -5.53 -35.13
C LEU A 76 -0.79 -5.35 -36.05
N ILE A 77 0.42 -5.26 -35.49
CA ILE A 77 1.67 -5.22 -36.26
C ILE A 77 1.90 -6.56 -36.96
N TYR A 78 1.77 -7.68 -36.24
CA TYR A 78 2.02 -9.02 -36.76
C TYR A 78 1.13 -9.38 -37.96
N PHE A 79 -0.15 -9.01 -37.92
CA PHE A 79 -1.10 -9.25 -39.02
C PHE A 79 -1.06 -8.19 -40.13
N GLY A 80 -0.11 -7.24 -40.08
CA GLY A 80 0.05 -6.22 -41.12
C GLY A 80 -1.08 -5.17 -41.14
N TYR A 81 -1.88 -5.04 -40.08
CA TYR A 81 -2.84 -3.93 -39.97
C TYR A 81 -2.15 -2.57 -39.82
N LEU A 82 -0.90 -2.58 -39.35
CA LEU A 82 -0.02 -1.43 -39.20
C LEU A 82 1.24 -1.61 -40.07
N ASP A 83 1.05 -1.71 -41.38
CA ASP A 83 2.12 -2.05 -42.33
C ASP A 83 3.06 -0.88 -42.63
N LYS A 84 2.58 0.37 -42.49
CA LYS A 84 3.39 1.55 -42.82
C LYS A 84 4.33 1.93 -41.67
N ASP A 85 5.58 2.28 -41.99
CA ASP A 85 6.61 2.65 -41.00
C ASP A 85 6.14 3.71 -39.99
N TYR A 86 5.45 4.75 -40.46
CA TYR A 86 4.95 5.81 -39.58
C TYR A 86 3.88 5.31 -38.61
N GLN A 87 3.05 4.33 -39.01
CA GLN A 87 2.02 3.75 -38.15
C GLN A 87 2.65 2.91 -37.04
N GLN A 88 3.68 2.13 -37.37
CA GLN A 88 4.42 1.35 -36.40
C GLN A 88 5.14 2.27 -35.39
N SER A 89 5.83 3.31 -35.88
CA SER A 89 6.49 4.29 -35.00
C SER A 89 5.49 4.96 -34.04
N LEU A 90 4.33 5.38 -34.55
CA LEU A 90 3.27 5.95 -33.72
C LEU A 90 2.72 4.94 -32.71
N ALA A 91 2.54 3.67 -33.10
CA ALA A 91 2.11 2.60 -32.21
C ALA A 91 3.13 2.35 -31.08
N TYR A 92 4.43 2.35 -31.38
CA TYR A 92 5.47 2.24 -30.35
C TYR A 92 5.48 3.43 -29.37
N GLN A 93 5.31 4.66 -29.87
CA GLN A 93 5.20 5.83 -29.01
C GLN A 93 3.95 5.77 -28.12
N PHE A 94 2.82 5.33 -28.68
CA PHE A 94 1.59 5.14 -27.92
C PHE A 94 1.75 4.08 -26.83
N MET A 95 2.37 2.94 -27.15
CA MET A 95 2.67 1.90 -26.15
C MET A 95 3.59 2.41 -25.04
N ALA A 96 4.60 3.21 -25.37
CA ALA A 96 5.50 3.80 -24.37
C ALA A 96 4.74 4.76 -23.44
N LEU A 97 3.90 5.63 -24.00
CA LEU A 97 3.06 6.55 -23.24
C LEU A 97 2.08 5.79 -22.34
N GLN A 98 1.37 4.80 -22.89
CA GLN A 98 0.43 3.98 -22.14
C GLN A 98 1.12 3.26 -20.99
N ASN A 99 2.29 2.65 -21.22
CA ASN A 99 3.03 1.96 -20.17
C ASN A 99 3.44 2.92 -19.05
N SER A 100 3.89 4.13 -19.39
CA SER A 100 4.21 5.18 -18.41
C SER A 100 2.99 5.58 -17.55
N VAL A 101 1.84 5.78 -18.20
CA VAL A 101 0.57 6.10 -17.52
C VAL A 101 0.14 4.94 -16.61
N CYS A 102 0.17 3.70 -17.09
CA CYS A 102 -0.16 2.52 -16.29
C CYS A 102 0.76 2.36 -15.08
N CYS A 103 2.08 2.54 -15.23
CA CYS A 103 3.02 2.53 -14.12
C CYS A 103 2.69 3.60 -13.08
N SER A 104 2.40 4.82 -13.53
CA SER A 104 1.99 5.92 -12.64
C SER A 104 0.69 5.61 -11.89
N CYS A 105 -0.32 5.06 -12.58
CA CYS A 105 -1.57 4.64 -11.98
C CYS A 105 -1.38 3.52 -10.94
N ILE A 106 -0.49 2.56 -11.20
CA ILE A 106 -0.14 1.50 -10.25
C ILE A 106 0.49 2.10 -8.99
N GLU A 107 1.43 3.03 -9.13
CA GLU A 107 2.05 3.70 -7.99
C GLU A 107 1.02 4.48 -7.16
N ILE A 108 0.15 5.25 -7.82
CA ILE A 108 -0.95 5.97 -7.17
C ILE A 108 -1.88 4.99 -6.44
N THR A 109 -2.18 3.85 -7.06
CA THR A 109 -3.04 2.81 -6.47
C THR A 109 -2.41 2.24 -5.20
N VAL A 110 -1.12 1.93 -5.23
CA VAL A 110 -0.37 1.45 -4.06
C VAL A 110 -0.37 2.51 -2.95
N ILE A 111 -0.12 3.78 -3.28
CA ILE A 111 -0.10 4.89 -2.31
C ILE A 111 -1.49 5.07 -1.66
N THR A 112 -2.56 5.00 -2.46
CA THR A 112 -3.93 5.25 -1.99
C THR A 112 -4.51 4.10 -1.17
N HIS A 113 -4.21 2.86 -1.51
CA HIS A 113 -4.78 1.67 -0.88
C HIS A 113 -3.95 1.14 0.31
N HIS A 114 -2.65 1.45 0.36
CA HIS A 114 -1.80 1.04 1.47
C HIS A 114 -1.94 2.02 2.66
N PRO A 115 -2.46 1.59 3.82
CA PRO A 115 -2.83 2.50 4.92
C PRO A 115 -1.63 3.28 5.49
N MET A 116 -0.46 2.63 5.65
CA MET A 116 0.73 3.31 6.16
C MET A 116 1.31 4.32 5.17
N ILE A 117 1.41 3.97 3.89
CA ILE A 117 1.92 4.86 2.83
C ILE A 117 0.97 6.04 2.65
N LYS A 118 -0.34 5.80 2.61
CA LYS A 118 -1.36 6.87 2.57
C LYS A 118 -1.17 7.89 3.67
N ARG A 119 -0.98 7.45 4.93
CA ARG A 119 -0.74 8.36 6.06
C ARG A 119 0.53 9.20 5.85
N LYS A 120 1.64 8.57 5.45
CA LYS A 120 2.89 9.28 5.15
C LYS A 120 2.73 10.28 4.00
N ALA A 121 2.07 9.88 2.92
CA ALA A 121 1.80 10.72 1.76
C ALA A 121 0.93 11.93 2.12
N VAL A 122 -0.10 11.77 2.95
CA VAL A 122 -0.93 12.88 3.42
C VAL A 122 -0.12 13.86 4.28
N VAL A 123 0.73 13.37 5.18
CA VAL A 123 1.61 14.24 5.99
C VAL A 123 2.59 15.00 5.11
N TRP A 124 3.23 14.30 4.17
CA TRP A 124 4.14 14.91 3.19
C TRP A 124 3.43 15.99 2.36
N LEU A 125 2.22 15.71 1.85
CA LEU A 125 1.43 16.64 1.07
C LEU A 125 1.04 17.89 1.89
N LYS A 126 0.64 17.71 3.16
CA LYS A 126 0.37 18.82 4.08
C LYS A 126 1.60 19.69 4.30
N ASN A 127 2.77 19.08 4.49
CA ASN A 127 4.01 19.82 4.68
C ASN A 127 4.40 20.57 3.39
N PHE A 128 4.24 19.95 2.22
CA PHE A 128 4.51 20.57 0.94
C PHE A 128 3.64 21.82 0.70
N PHE A 129 2.34 21.75 0.97
CA PHE A 129 1.45 22.91 0.85
C PHE A 129 1.60 23.92 2.00
N SER A 130 2.16 23.54 3.15
CA SER A 130 2.41 24.49 4.24
C SER A 130 3.45 25.55 3.89
N PHE A 131 4.39 25.25 2.98
CA PHE A 131 5.34 26.22 2.42
C PHE A 131 4.67 27.28 1.54
N VAL A 132 3.45 27.03 1.07
CA VAL A 132 2.68 27.96 0.23
C VAL A 132 1.71 28.80 1.08
N LYS A 133 1.73 28.69 2.42
CA LYS A 133 0.97 29.63 3.24
C LYS A 133 1.51 31.04 2.95
N PRO A 134 0.69 31.97 2.42
CA PRO A 134 1.11 33.34 2.28
C PRO A 134 1.52 33.85 3.66
N PRO A 135 2.56 34.70 3.76
CA PRO A 135 2.92 35.33 5.02
C PRO A 135 1.64 35.94 5.57
N SER A 136 1.19 35.44 6.73
CA SER A 136 0.06 36.03 7.41
C SER A 136 0.46 37.46 7.68
N SER A 137 -0.09 38.40 6.92
CA SER A 137 -0.07 39.81 7.26
C SER A 137 -0.80 39.93 8.58
N SER A 138 -0.03 39.80 9.65
CA SER A 138 -0.38 40.13 11.02
C SER A 138 -0.69 41.62 11.04
N VAL A 139 -1.91 41.98 10.65
CA VAL A 139 -2.53 43.20 11.13
C VAL A 139 -2.81 42.92 12.60
N ALA A 140 -1.98 43.52 13.45
CA ALA A 140 -2.09 43.46 14.88
C ALA A 140 -3.36 44.21 15.31
N ASP A 141 -4.50 43.51 15.32
CA ASP A 141 -5.67 43.99 16.02
C ASP A 141 -5.48 43.75 17.52
N SER A 142 -4.91 44.75 18.15
CA SER A 142 -4.89 44.95 19.60
C SER A 142 -6.31 45.22 20.11
N SER A 143 -7.13 44.18 20.22
CA SER A 143 -8.34 44.19 21.05
C SER A 143 -8.73 42.76 21.49
N VAL A 144 -8.22 42.41 22.67
CA VAL A 144 -8.53 41.26 23.55
C VAL A 144 -10.06 41.24 23.85
N PRO A 145 -10.77 40.09 23.98
CA PRO A 145 -10.66 39.27 25.19
C PRO A 145 -10.95 37.74 25.12
N ILE A 146 -10.19 37.00 25.95
CA ILE A 146 -10.70 36.04 26.95
C ILE A 146 -11.90 35.18 26.49
N ALA A 147 -11.72 34.33 25.48
CA ALA A 147 -12.70 33.27 25.18
C ALA A 147 -12.05 31.92 24.82
N VAL A 148 -10.72 31.84 24.72
CA VAL A 148 -10.00 30.65 24.26
C VAL A 148 -9.45 29.79 25.41
N GLN A 149 -9.59 30.21 26.66
CA GLN A 149 -9.19 29.39 27.81
C GLN A 149 -10.18 28.26 28.14
N ASN A 150 -11.45 28.36 27.71
CA ASN A 150 -12.46 27.33 28.00
C ASN A 150 -12.57 26.22 26.94
N GLY A 151 -11.83 26.31 25.82
CA GLY A 151 -11.76 25.25 24.81
C GLY A 151 -10.72 24.15 25.11
N GLN A 152 -9.84 24.38 26.09
CA GLN A 152 -8.78 23.42 26.46
C GLN A 152 -9.21 22.35 27.48
N ASN A 153 -10.43 22.45 28.04
CA ASN A 153 -11.00 21.43 28.93
C ASN A 153 -11.94 20.42 28.23
N LEU A 154 -12.01 20.45 26.89
CA LEU A 154 -12.51 19.33 26.08
C LEU A 154 -11.35 18.54 25.47
N GLY A 155 -10.27 18.40 26.25
CA GLY A 155 -9.35 17.29 26.09
C GLY A 155 -10.08 15.97 26.37
N ASP A 156 -9.73 14.96 25.59
CA ASP A 156 -9.93 13.54 25.90
C ASP A 156 -11.18 12.79 25.44
N ILE A 157 -11.70 13.09 24.24
CA ILE A 157 -12.45 12.10 23.43
C ILE A 157 -11.78 11.88 22.05
N ARG A 158 -10.46 12.12 21.96
CA ARG A 158 -9.66 11.70 20.81
C ARG A 158 -8.92 10.43 21.19
N GLY A 159 -9.55 9.31 20.84
CA GLY A 159 -8.97 7.96 20.68
C GLY A 159 -7.76 7.67 21.55
N GLN A 160 -7.99 6.95 22.65
CA GLN A 160 -6.98 6.28 23.48
C GLN A 160 -5.64 6.22 22.78
N LYS A 161 -4.78 7.14 23.21
CA LYS A 161 -3.39 7.21 22.81
C LYS A 161 -2.79 5.87 23.18
N LEU A 162 -2.56 5.08 22.12
CA LEU A 162 -1.57 4.02 21.97
C LEU A 162 -0.92 3.57 23.28
N LEU A 163 -1.13 2.28 23.59
CA LEU A 163 -0.25 1.43 24.39
C LEU A 163 1.07 2.12 24.68
N THR A 164 1.29 2.45 25.95
CA THR A 164 2.53 3.09 26.38
C THR A 164 3.71 2.31 25.80
N GLU A 165 4.82 2.99 25.45
CA GLU A 165 6.03 2.31 24.94
C GLU A 165 6.41 1.09 25.80
N SER A 166 6.10 1.15 27.11
CA SER A 166 6.25 0.03 28.05
C SER A 166 5.41 -1.21 27.68
N GLU A 167 4.13 -1.06 27.32
CA GLU A 167 3.26 -2.18 26.97
C GLU A 167 3.61 -2.77 25.61
N MET A 168 4.06 -1.94 24.67
CA MET A 168 4.53 -2.42 23.37
C MET A 168 5.84 -3.21 23.51
N GLN A 169 6.78 -2.75 24.36
CA GLN A 169 8.00 -3.50 24.67
C GLN A 169 7.70 -4.80 25.40
N ILE A 170 6.74 -4.82 26.33
CA ILE A 170 6.29 -6.05 27.01
C ILE A 170 5.68 -7.02 26.00
N TYR A 171 4.86 -6.54 25.05
CA TYR A 171 4.30 -7.37 23.99
C TYR A 171 5.37 -8.00 23.09
N PHE A 172 6.37 -7.23 22.65
CA PHE A 172 7.47 -7.76 21.83
C PHE A 172 8.38 -8.72 22.60
N LYS A 173 8.65 -8.44 23.88
CA LYS A 173 9.43 -9.33 24.75
C LYS A 173 8.72 -10.68 24.96
N ASN A 174 7.41 -10.65 25.22
CA ASN A 174 6.61 -11.87 25.35
C ASN A 174 6.55 -12.68 24.05
N LEU A 175 6.56 -12.01 22.89
CA LEU A 175 6.67 -12.67 21.58
C LEU A 175 8.03 -13.33 21.36
N GLU A 176 9.12 -12.66 21.76
CA GLU A 176 10.48 -13.19 21.65
C GLU A 176 10.71 -14.39 22.58
N GLU A 177 10.20 -14.34 23.81
CA GLU A 177 10.23 -15.47 24.74
C GLU A 177 9.40 -16.66 24.26
N ALA A 178 8.28 -16.43 23.57
CA ALA A 178 7.46 -17.50 23.01
C ALA A 178 8.08 -18.20 21.78
N TRP A 179 9.16 -17.65 21.22
CA TRP A 179 9.87 -18.17 20.05
C TRP A 179 11.19 -18.88 20.38
N LYS A 180 11.62 -18.87 21.64
CA LYS A 180 12.72 -19.71 22.16
C LYS A 180 12.19 -21.04 22.68
#